data_AF-A0A959FT38-F1
#
_entry.id   AF-A0A959FT38-F1
#
_cell.length_a   1.000
_cell.length_b   1.000
_cell.length_c   1.000
_cell.angle_alpha   90.00
_cell.angle_beta   90.00
_cell.angle_gamma   90.00
#
_symmetry.space_group_name_H-M   'P 1'
#
loop_
_entity.id
_entity.type
_entity.pdbx_description
1 polymer ?
#
loop_
_entity_poly.entity_id
_entity_poly.type
_entity_poly.pdbx_seq_one_letter_code
_entity_poly.pdbx_strand_id
1 'polypeptide(L)' 'MLDRVKRWLGIEGVKLDLIIPEEVSKKSQLIKGKIRFTSMNTQQVTTAKIALIERYARGRRKDKRIDDYELGEVELNLQ' A
#
# COMPACT_ATOMS: atom_id res chain seq x y z
N MET A 1 -28.51 13.91 -2.44
CA MET A 1 -28.77 12.51 -2.85
C MET A 1 -27.58 11.89 -3.59
N LEU A 2 -26.93 12.63 -4.51
CA LEU A 2 -25.74 12.18 -5.26
C LEU A 2 -24.57 11.70 -4.37
N ASP A 3 -24.26 12.40 -3.27
CA ASP A 3 -23.14 12.03 -2.38
C ASP A 3 -23.35 10.69 -1.65
N ARG A 4 -24.60 10.21 -1.58
CA ARG A 4 -24.92 8.90 -0.99
C ARG A 4 -24.65 7.77 -1.99
N VAL A 5 -24.91 8.02 -3.27
CA VAL A 5 -24.64 7.09 -4.37
C VAL A 5 -23.13 6.96 -4.63
N LYS A 6 -22.40 8.08 -4.60
CA LYS A 6 -20.93 8.08 -4.77
C LYS A 6 -20.20 7.34 -3.65
N ARG A 7 -20.66 7.48 -2.40
CA ARG A 7 -20.17 6.68 -1.26
C ARG A 7 -20.47 5.20 -1.44
N TRP A 8 -21.67 4.85 -1.90
CA TRP A 8 -22.06 3.45 -2.15
C TRP A 8 -21.22 2.80 -3.26
N LEU A 9 -20.82 3.57 -4.27
CA LEU A 9 -19.92 3.12 -5.35
C LEU A 9 -18.43 3.05 -4.94
N GLY A 10 -18.08 3.41 -3.70
CA GLY A 10 -16.69 3.35 -3.21
C GLY A 10 -15.75 4.40 -3.81
N ILE A 11 -16.28 5.39 -4.52
CA ILE A 11 -15.48 6.42 -5.24
C ILE A 11 -14.97 7.49 -4.26
N GLU A 12 -15.53 7.56 -3.05
CA GLU A 12 -15.17 8.50 -1.99
C GLU A 12 -14.40 7.83 -0.84
N GLY A 13 -13.49 6.89 -1.15
CA GLY A 13 -12.64 6.23 -0.16
C GLY A 13 -11.44 7.08 0.30
N VAL A 14 -10.70 6.57 1.28
CA VAL A 14 -9.42 7.15 1.69
C VAL A 14 -8.35 6.79 0.66
N LYS A 15 -7.67 7.80 0.11
CA LYS A 15 -6.47 7.61 -0.69
C LYS A 15 -5.27 7.36 0.23
N LEU A 16 -4.46 6.37 -0.10
CA LEU A 16 -3.21 6.04 0.58
C LEU A 16 -2.02 6.33 -0.33
N ASP A 17 -1.07 7.12 0.16
CA ASP A 17 0.23 7.34 -0.49
C ASP A 17 1.37 6.89 0.45
N LEU A 18 2.31 6.10 -0.08
CA LEU A 18 3.55 5.74 0.61
C LEU A 18 4.65 6.72 0.23
N ILE A 19 5.12 7.48 1.22
CA ILE A 19 6.20 8.46 1.05
C ILE A 19 7.46 7.82 1.61
N ILE A 20 8.13 7.09 0.74
CA ILE A 20 9.40 6.40 0.99
C ILE A 20 10.42 6.87 -0.05
N PRO A 21 11.73 6.81 0.25
CA PRO A 21 12.76 7.06 -0.76
C PRO A 21 12.66 6.04 -1.89
N GLU A 22 13.00 6.46 -3.10
CA GLU A 22 13.00 5.60 -4.30
C GLU A 22 14.00 4.45 -4.19
N GLU A 23 15.14 4.72 -3.54
CA GLU A 23 16.18 3.73 -3.27
C GLU A 23 16.46 3.63 -1.77
N VAL A 24 16.61 2.39 -1.29
CA VAL A 24 16.98 2.07 0.08
C VAL A 24 18.28 1.27 0.10
N SER A 25 19.18 1.62 1.01
CA SER A 25 20.43 0.87 1.17
C SER A 25 20.15 -0.49 1.82
N LYS A 26 20.56 -1.58 1.18
CA LYS A 26 20.47 -2.93 1.78
C LYS A 26 21.21 -3.02 3.13
N LYS A 27 22.22 -2.17 3.36
CA LYS A 27 22.98 -2.15 4.60
C LYS A 27 22.25 -1.48 5.76
N SER A 28 21.27 -0.61 5.50
CA SER A 28 20.56 0.11 6.57
C SER A 28 19.62 -0.78 7.38
N GLN A 29 19.25 -1.95 6.82
CA GLN A 29 18.27 -2.90 7.37
C GLN A 29 16.92 -2.27 7.78
N LEU A 30 16.68 -1.03 7.35
CA LEU A 30 15.56 -0.22 7.78
C LEU A 30 15.08 0.66 6.64
N ILE A 31 13.78 0.56 6.36
CA ILE A 31 13.05 1.44 5.45
C ILE A 31 12.33 2.48 6.31
N LYS A 32 12.65 3.77 6.11
CA LYS A 32 11.98 4.89 6.77
C LYS A 32 11.08 5.61 5.78
N GLY A 33 9.87 5.93 6.22
CA GLY A 33 8.92 6.68 5.41
C GLY A 33 7.68 7.07 6.19
N LYS A 34 6.68 7.56 5.47
CA LYS A 34 5.39 7.97 6.02
C LYS A 34 4.26 7.39 5.18
N ILE A 35 3.19 6.99 5.84
CA ILE A 35 1.91 6.68 5.20
C ILE A 35 1.08 7.94 5.26
N ARG A 36 0.61 8.43 4.11
CA ARG A 36 -0.28 9.57 4.02
C ARG A 36 -1.66 9.10 3.63
N PHE A 37 -2.63 9.37 4.49
CA PHE A 37 -4.05 9.22 4.21
C PHE A 37 -4.62 10.55 3.75
N THR A 38 -5.43 10.55 2.69
CA THR A 38 -6.11 11.76 2.20
C THR A 38 -7.54 11.40 1.84
N SER A 39 -8.48 12.23 2.24
CA SER A 39 -9.90 12.02 2.00
C SER A 39 -10.59 13.35 1.78
N MET A 40 -11.61 13.37 0.92
CA MET A 40 -12.46 14.54 0.68
C MET A 40 -13.50 14.75 1.78
N ASN A 41 -13.73 13.73 2.61
CA ASN A 41 -14.71 13.72 3.71
C ASN A 41 -14.08 13.12 4.98
N THR A 42 -14.66 13.39 6.15
CA THR A 42 -14.23 12.74 7.39
C THR A 42 -14.40 11.22 7.28
N GLN A 43 -13.31 10.49 7.47
CA GLN A 43 -13.28 9.02 7.50
C GLN A 43 -12.39 8.57 8.65
N GLN A 44 -12.75 7.46 9.28
CA GLN A 44 -11.94 6.83 10.32
C GLN A 44 -11.25 5.61 9.72
N VAL A 45 -9.92 5.61 9.74
CA VAL A 45 -9.10 4.45 9.37
C VAL A 45 -8.81 3.71 10.66
N THR A 46 -9.32 2.49 10.81
CA THR A 46 -9.14 1.68 12.03
C THR A 46 -7.86 0.86 12.01
N THR A 47 -7.45 0.42 10.81
CA THR A 47 -6.36 -0.54 10.65
C THR A 47 -5.62 -0.28 9.35
N ALA A 48 -4.31 -0.44 9.37
CA ALA A 48 -3.46 -0.42 8.18
C ALA A 48 -2.49 -1.59 8.19
N LYS A 49 -2.53 -2.42 7.15
CA LYS A 49 -1.60 -3.53 6.94
C LYS A 49 -0.50 -3.10 5.98
N ILE A 50 0.75 -3.29 6.37
CA ILE A 50 1.94 -2.99 5.57
C ILE A 50 2.66 -4.31 5.34
N ALA A 51 2.91 -4.66 4.07
CA ALA A 51 3.66 -5.85 3.70
C ALA A 51 4.88 -5.47 2.86
N LEU A 52 6.02 -6.10 3.14
CA LEU A 52 7.20 -6.04 2.31
C LEU A 52 7.22 -7.24 1.38
N ILE A 53 7.09 -7.00 0.07
CA ILE A 53 7.00 -8.04 -0.94
C ILE A 53 8.18 -7.92 -1.90
N GLU A 54 8.95 -9.00 -2.04
CA GLU A 54 9.97 -9.12 -3.06
C GLU A 54 9.41 -9.79 -4.31
N ARG A 55 9.43 -9.06 -5.42
CA ARG A 55 8.97 -9.57 -6.72
C ARG A 55 10.15 -10.13 -7.51
N TYR A 56 10.08 -11.40 -7.84
CA TYR A 56 11.05 -12.08 -8.69
C TYR A 56 10.44 -12.39 -10.06
N ALA A 57 10.91 -11.70 -11.10
CA ALA A 57 10.51 -11.95 -12.47
C ALA A 57 11.56 -12.79 -13.21
N ARG A 58 11.15 -13.92 -13.79
CA ARG A 58 12.00 -14.86 -14.54
C ARG A 58 11.38 -15.24 -15.88
N GLY A 59 12.21 -15.63 -16.84
CA GLY A 59 11.78 -16.00 -18.20
C GLY A 59 11.66 -14.80 -19.15
N ARG A 60 11.32 -15.05 -20.41
CA ARG A 60 11.19 -14.03 -21.47
C ARG A 60 9.90 -14.25 -22.26
N ARG A 61 9.30 -13.15 -22.72
CA ARG A 61 8.09 -13.15 -23.58
C ARG A 61 6.97 -14.02 -22.98
N LYS A 62 6.59 -15.10 -23.67
CA LYS A 62 5.48 -15.98 -23.30
C LYS A 62 5.76 -16.84 -22.05
N ASP A 63 7.03 -16.97 -21.67
CA ASP A 63 7.45 -17.78 -20.51
C ASP A 63 7.75 -16.92 -19.28
N LYS A 64 7.27 -15.67 -19.23
CA LYS A 64 7.48 -14.79 -18.08
C LYS A 64 6.69 -15.32 -16.88
N ARG A 65 7.40 -15.67 -15.81
CA ARG A 65 6.83 -15.99 -14.50
C ARG A 65 7.21 -14.88 -13.53
N ILE A 66 6.26 -14.49 -12.70
CA ILE A 66 6.44 -13.49 -11.67
C ILE A 66 6.00 -14.13 -10.37
N ASP A 67 6.96 -14.32 -9.48
CA ASP A 67 6.74 -14.85 -8.14
C ASP A 67 6.84 -13.68 -7.16
N ASP A 68 5.83 -13.49 -6.32
CA ASP A 68 5.82 -12.48 -5.27
C ASP A 68 6.06 -13.19 -3.93
N TYR A 69 7.15 -12.83 -3.24
CA TYR A 69 7.55 -13.40 -1.95
C TYR A 69 7.32 -12.38 -0.85
N GLU A 70 6.44 -12.70 0.10
CA GLU A 70 6.24 -11.85 1.28
C GLU A 70 7.41 -12.04 2.24
N LEU A 71 8.15 -10.96 2.49
CA LEU A 71 9.29 -10.95 3.41
C LEU A 71 8.87 -10.64 4.86
N GLY A 72 7.71 -10.01 5.02
CA GLY A 72 7.13 -9.73 6.31
C GLY A 72 5.97 -8.76 6.22
N GLU A 73 5.16 -8.76 7.26
CA GLU A 73 3.99 -7.90 7.40
C GLU A 73 3.92 -7.28 8.79
N VAL A 74 3.27 -6.12 8.87
CA VAL A 74 2.89 -5.49 10.13
C VAL A 74 1.50 -4.92 10.00
N GLU A 75 0.70 -5.14 11.04
CA GLU A 75 -0.63 -4.56 11.17
C GLU A 75 -0.60 -3.44 12.20
N LEU A 76 -1.02 -2.25 11.79
CA LEU A 76 -1.11 -1.07 12.62
C LEU A 76 -2.57 -0.81 12.98
N ASN A 77 -2.88 -0.87 14.26
CA ASN A 77 -4.19 -0.45 14.78
C ASN A 77 -4.16 1.06 15.02
N LEU A 78 -4.97 1.78 14.25
CA LEU A 78 -5.10 3.23 14.29
C LEU A 78 -6.41 3.54 15.03
N GLN A 79 -6.34 3.64 16.36
CA GLN A 79 -7.49 3.92 17.23
C GLN A 79 -8.01 5.34 17.03
#